data_AF-A0A699SXA4-F1
#
_entry.id   AF-A0A699SXA4-F1
#
_cell.length_a   1.000
_cell.length_b   1.000
_cell.length_c   1.000
_cell.angle_alpha   90.00
_cell.angle_beta   90.00
_cell.angle_gamma   90.00
#
_symmetry.space_group_name_H-M   'P 1'
#
loop_
_entity.id
_entity.type
_entity.pdbx_description
1 polymer ?
#
loop_
_entity_poly.entity_id
_entity_poly.type
_entity_poly.pdbx_seq_one_letter_code
_entity_poly.pdbx_strand_id
1 'polypeptide(L)'
;MAKYGVTHHLSTSYHPQTSGQVEVTNRGLKRILERTVGENRASWSDKLEDALWAFRTAFKTSIGCTPYRLVYGKACHLPLELEHNAYWALKHVNFDLKTAGDHQKLQLNKL
;
A
#
# COMPACT_ATOMS: atom_id res chain seq x y z
N MET A 1 -30.10 -2.78 17.25
CA MET A 1 -29.12 -1.74 16.85
C MET A 1 -29.37 -0.38 17.53
N ALA A 2 -30.61 -0.01 17.86
CA ALA A 2 -30.93 1.23 18.60
C ALA A 2 -30.13 1.39 19.91
N LYS A 3 -29.83 0.28 20.61
CA LYS A 3 -28.93 0.25 21.79
C LYS A 3 -27.55 0.87 21.52
N TYR A 4 -27.05 0.77 20.29
CA TYR A 4 -25.75 1.31 19.87
C TYR A 4 -25.89 2.58 19.00
N GLY A 5 -27.09 3.15 18.89
CA GLY A 5 -27.35 4.32 18.04
C GLY A 5 -27.17 4.08 16.54
N VAL A 6 -27.15 2.82 16.09
CA VAL A 6 -26.96 2.48 14.67
C VAL A 6 -28.29 2.42 13.94
N THR A 7 -28.45 3.24 12.90
CA THR A 7 -29.57 3.19 11.95
C THR A 7 -29.22 2.27 10.79
N HIS A 8 -30.07 1.28 10.53
CA HIS A 8 -29.87 0.34 9.42
C HIS A 8 -30.48 0.89 8.13
N HIS A 9 -29.66 1.02 7.09
CA HIS A 9 -30.13 1.30 5.73
C HIS A 9 -30.12 0.00 4.94
N LEU A 10 -31.27 -0.38 4.40
CA LEU A 10 -31.45 -1.60 3.61
C LEU A 10 -31.61 -1.23 2.14
N SER A 11 -30.92 -1.96 1.28
CA SER A 11 -31.14 -1.92 -0.16
C SER A 11 -32.32 -2.82 -0.55
N THR A 12 -33.03 -2.44 -1.59
CA THR A 12 -34.05 -3.30 -2.23
C THR A 12 -33.41 -4.58 -2.77
N SER A 13 -34.18 -5.67 -2.73
CA SER A 13 -33.79 -6.98 -3.27
C SER A 13 -33.31 -6.85 -4.73
N TYR A 14 -32.26 -7.60 -5.10
CA TYR A 14 -31.71 -7.61 -6.47
C TYR A 14 -31.31 -6.23 -7.03
N HIS A 15 -31.07 -5.23 -6.16
CA HIS A 15 -30.59 -3.91 -6.56
C HIS A 15 -29.16 -3.64 -6.03
N PRO A 16 -28.13 -4.24 -6.66
CA PRO A 16 -26.73 -4.14 -6.21
C PRO A 16 -26.17 -2.70 -6.19
N GLN A 17 -26.66 -1.84 -7.09
CA GLN A 17 -26.16 -0.48 -7.30
C GLN A 17 -26.33 0.45 -6.08
N THR A 18 -27.23 0.14 -5.15
CA THR A 18 -27.46 0.96 -3.94
C THR A 18 -26.19 1.11 -3.08
N SER A 19 -25.23 0.19 -3.19
CA SER A 19 -23.98 0.21 -2.42
C SER A 19 -22.73 0.10 -3.29
N GLY A 20 -22.69 0.79 -4.43
CA GLY A 20 -21.62 0.65 -5.43
C GLY A 20 -20.19 0.82 -4.87
N GLN A 21 -19.98 1.68 -3.87
CA GLN A 21 -18.67 1.83 -3.22
C GLN A 21 -18.21 0.55 -2.51
N VAL A 22 -19.13 -0.14 -1.83
CA VAL A 22 -18.87 -1.43 -1.17
C VAL A 22 -18.60 -2.51 -2.21
N GLU A 23 -19.34 -2.51 -3.33
CA GLU A 23 -19.13 -3.47 -4.40
C GLU A 23 -17.75 -3.35 -5.05
N VAL A 24 -17.34 -2.13 -5.39
CA VAL A 24 -16.01 -1.85 -5.97
C VAL A 24 -14.90 -2.26 -5.00
N THR A 25 -15.08 -1.94 -3.71
CA THR A 25 -14.13 -2.31 -2.66
C THR A 25 -14.01 -3.83 -2.51
N ASN A 26 -15.15 -4.53 -2.43
CA ASN A 26 -15.21 -5.98 -2.32
C ASN A 26 -14.61 -6.67 -3.54
N ARG A 27 -14.83 -6.14 -4.76
CA ARG A 27 -14.20 -6.66 -5.98
C ARG A 27 -12.68 -6.51 -5.93
N GLY A 28 -12.18 -5.40 -5.40
CA GLY A 28 -10.76 -5.18 -5.20
C GLY A 28 -10.13 -6.19 -4.23
N LEU A 29 -10.76 -6.39 -3.07
CA LEU A 29 -10.30 -7.35 -2.05
C LEU A 29 -10.33 -8.79 -2.56
N LYS A 30 -11.42 -9.19 -3.24
CA LYS A 30 -11.52 -10.52 -3.85
C LYS A 30 -10.38 -10.79 -4.84
N ARG A 31 -10.03 -9.82 -5.70
CA ARG A 31 -8.90 -9.96 -6.64
C ARG A 31 -7.55 -10.15 -5.94
N ILE A 32 -7.33 -9.50 -4.80
CA ILE A 32 -6.11 -9.67 -4.01
C ILE A 32 -6.08 -11.09 -3.43
N LEU A 33 -7.20 -11.51 -2.81
CA LEU A 33 -7.34 -12.84 -2.23
C LEU A 33 -7.19 -13.96 -3.26
N GLU A 34 -7.81 -13.83 -4.43
CA GLU A 34 -7.69 -14.79 -5.54
C GLU A 34 -6.24 -15.01 -5.95
N ARG A 35 -5.41 -13.96 -5.89
CA ARG A 35 -3.99 -14.03 -6.22
C ARG A 35 -3.15 -14.60 -5.08
N THR A 36 -3.46 -14.29 -3.83
CA THR A 36 -2.67 -14.72 -2.67
C THR A 36 -2.97 -16.13 -2.21
N VAL A 37 -4.21 -16.61 -2.40
CA VAL A 37 -4.67 -17.93 -1.96
C VAL A 37 -4.31 -19.02 -2.98
N GLY A 38 -4.13 -18.65 -4.25
CA GLY A 38 -3.71 -19.57 -5.30
C GLY A 38 -4.68 -20.74 -5.47
N GLU A 39 -4.16 -21.97 -5.55
CA GLU A 39 -4.96 -23.18 -5.77
C GLU A 39 -5.73 -23.62 -4.52
N ASN A 40 -5.18 -23.39 -3.32
CA ASN A 40 -5.81 -23.82 -2.06
C ASN A 40 -6.81 -22.79 -1.55
N ARG A 41 -8.02 -22.77 -2.12
CA ARG A 41 -9.08 -21.82 -1.76
C ARG A 41 -9.55 -21.87 -0.31
N ALA A 42 -9.20 -22.91 0.46
CA ALA A 42 -9.63 -23.06 1.85
C ALA A 42 -8.87 -22.13 2.81
N SER A 43 -7.66 -21.67 2.47
CA SER A 43 -6.80 -20.83 3.33
C SER A 43 -7.07 -19.33 3.20
N TRP A 44 -8.21 -18.94 2.64
CA TRP A 44 -8.53 -17.52 2.40
C TRP A 44 -8.61 -16.69 3.68
N SER A 45 -9.07 -17.28 4.79
CA SER A 45 -9.13 -16.63 6.10
C SER A 45 -7.76 -16.19 6.57
N ASP A 46 -6.77 -17.06 6.39
CA ASP A 46 -5.40 -16.85 6.87
C ASP A 46 -4.68 -15.77 6.05
N LYS A 47 -5.15 -15.51 4.82
CA LYS A 47 -4.66 -14.47 3.92
C LYS A 47 -5.47 -13.18 3.96
N LEU A 48 -6.53 -13.13 4.76
CA LEU A 48 -7.43 -11.97 4.79
C LEU A 48 -6.73 -10.74 5.36
N GLU A 49 -5.96 -10.89 6.43
CA GLU A 49 -5.22 -9.77 7.04
C GLU A 49 -4.20 -9.17 6.06
N ASP A 50 -3.40 -10.02 5.41
CA ASP A 50 -2.44 -9.61 4.37
C ASP A 50 -3.14 -8.89 3.22
N ALA A 51 -4.28 -9.41 2.75
CA ALA A 51 -5.04 -8.81 1.66
C ALA A 51 -5.63 -7.44 2.05
N LEU A 52 -6.14 -7.31 3.28
CA LEU A 52 -6.63 -6.03 3.81
C LEU A 52 -5.49 -5.02 3.97
N TRP A 53 -4.33 -5.47 4.45
CA TRP A 53 -3.14 -4.63 4.55
C TRP A 53 -2.74 -4.07 3.19
N ALA A 54 -2.55 -4.95 2.20
CA ALA A 54 -2.22 -4.56 0.83
C ALA A 54 -3.26 -3.61 0.23
N PHE A 55 -4.54 -3.85 0.48
CA PHE A 55 -5.60 -2.97 -0.01
C PHE A 55 -5.55 -1.56 0.61
N ARG A 56 -5.27 -1.48 1.92
CA ARG A 56 -5.23 -0.21 2.67
C ARG A 56 -4.01 0.64 2.33
N THR A 57 -2.88 0.02 2.02
CA THR A 57 -1.64 0.72 1.70
C THR A 57 -1.47 1.04 0.22
N ALA A 58 -2.16 0.32 -0.67
CA ALA A 58 -2.13 0.63 -2.11
C ALA A 58 -2.79 1.97 -2.44
N PHE A 59 -2.14 2.75 -3.29
CA PHE A 59 -2.69 4.01 -3.82
C PHE A 59 -3.93 3.76 -4.67
N LYS A 60 -4.99 4.55 -4.47
CA LYS A 60 -6.23 4.48 -5.25
C LYS A 60 -6.39 5.74 -6.07
N THR A 61 -6.30 5.61 -7.39
CA THR A 61 -6.46 6.74 -8.32
C THR A 61 -7.80 7.45 -8.17
N SER A 62 -8.88 6.72 -7.88
CA SER A 62 -10.22 7.31 -7.68
C SER A 62 -10.33 8.22 -6.46
N ILE A 63 -9.47 8.03 -5.46
CA ILE A 63 -9.44 8.81 -4.20
C ILE A 63 -8.23 9.76 -4.18
N GLY A 64 -7.21 9.51 -5.01
CA GLY A 64 -5.97 10.29 -5.06
C GLY A 64 -5.02 10.03 -3.89
N CYS A 65 -5.29 9.01 -3.06
CA CYS A 65 -4.43 8.63 -1.95
C CYS A 65 -4.63 7.15 -1.57
N THR A 66 -3.98 6.70 -0.49
CA THR A 66 -4.18 5.37 0.08
C THR A 66 -5.35 5.39 1.07
N PRO A 67 -6.17 4.32 1.15
CA PRO A 67 -7.24 4.25 2.15
C PRO A 67 -6.73 4.42 3.59
N TYR A 68 -5.51 3.96 3.88
CA TYR A 68 -4.86 4.19 5.18
C TYR A 68 -4.70 5.69 5.47
N ARG A 69 -4.20 6.47 4.51
CA ARG A 69 -4.02 7.92 4.66
C ARG A 69 -5.35 8.64 4.85
N LEU A 70 -6.43 8.16 4.22
CA LEU A 70 -7.77 8.72 4.40
C LEU A 70 -8.27 8.57 5.85
N VAL A 71 -7.99 7.44 6.50
CA VAL A 71 -8.45 7.15 7.86
C VAL A 71 -7.57 7.80 8.93
N TYR A 72 -6.24 7.71 8.79
CA TYR A 72 -5.29 8.12 9.83
C TYR A 72 -4.63 9.47 9.58
N GLY A 73 -4.85 10.08 8.41
CA GLY A 73 -4.25 11.37 8.02
C GLY A 73 -2.75 11.32 7.71
N LYS A 74 -2.10 10.15 7.85
CA LYS A 74 -0.66 9.96 7.61
C LYS A 74 -0.40 8.90 6.54
N ALA A 75 0.74 9.02 5.86
CA ALA A 75 1.21 7.95 4.98
C ALA A 75 1.60 6.72 5.82
N CYS A 76 1.31 5.53 5.31
CA CYS A 76 1.86 4.30 5.87
C CYS A 76 3.30 4.16 5.38
N HIS A 77 4.25 3.91 6.27
CA HIS A 77 5.62 3.57 5.89
C HIS A 77 5.75 2.06 5.98
N LEU A 78 5.76 1.36 4.84
CA LEU A 78 6.05 -0.07 4.88
C LEU A 78 7.54 -0.27 5.19
N PRO A 79 7.92 -1.28 6.00
CA PRO A 79 9.33 -1.59 6.26
C PRO A 79 10.15 -1.72 4.97
N LEU A 80 9.58 -2.33 3.93
CA LEU A 80 10.21 -2.45 2.61
C LEU A 80 10.46 -1.10 1.92
N GLU A 81 9.55 -0.13 2.05
CA GLU A 81 9.75 1.22 1.51
C GLU A 81 10.87 1.95 2.26
N LEU A 82 10.97 1.75 3.57
CA LEU A 82 12.05 2.31 4.39
C LEU A 82 13.40 1.70 4.01
N GLU A 83 13.47 0.38 3.85
CA GLU A 83 14.68 -0.33 3.41
C GLU A 83 15.11 0.09 2.00
N HIS A 84 14.17 0.20 1.06
CA HIS A 84 14.45 0.64 -0.30
C HIS A 84 14.96 2.08 -0.34
N ASN A 85 14.33 2.99 0.41
CA ASN A 85 14.76 4.38 0.50
C ASN A 85 16.14 4.50 1.17
N ALA A 86 16.39 3.73 2.24
CA ALA A 86 17.70 3.69 2.90
C ALA A 86 18.79 3.13 1.96
N TYR A 87 18.48 2.06 1.23
CA TYR A 87 19.38 1.49 0.22
C TYR A 87 19.71 2.50 -0.89
N TRP A 88 18.71 3.21 -1.42
CA TRP A 88 18.93 4.25 -2.43
C TRP A 88 19.76 5.42 -1.91
N ALA A 89 19.50 5.88 -0.68
CA ALA A 89 20.29 6.92 -0.04
C ALA A 89 21.76 6.48 0.11
N LEU A 90 22.00 5.24 0.58
CA LEU A 90 23.35 4.68 0.69
C LEU A 90 24.05 4.58 -0.67
N LYS A 91 23.32 4.12 -1.70
CA LYS A 91 23.85 4.03 -3.06
C LYS A 91 24.24 5.41 -3.60
N HIS A 92 23.42 6.43 -3.37
CA HIS A 92 23.72 7.81 -3.77
C HIS A 92 24.98 8.35 -3.10
N VAL A 93 25.09 8.20 -1.77
CA VAL A 93 26.28 8.61 -1.01
C VAL A 93 27.54 7.91 -1.50
N ASN A 94 27.46 6.62 -1.83
CA ASN A 94 28.59 5.86 -2.36
C ASN A 94 29.02 6.31 -3.77
N PHE A 95 28.08 6.78 -4.61
CA PHE A 95 28.42 7.39 -5.89
C PHE A 95 29.18 8.70 -5.68
N ASP A 96 28.67 9.57 -4.80
CA ASP A 96 29.30 10.86 -4.50
C ASP A 96 30.71 10.70 -3.92
N LEU A 97 30.93 9.72 -3.04
CA LEU A 97 32.25 9.44 -2.46
C LEU A 97 33.29 9.02 -3.51
N LYS A 98 32.88 8.22 -4.50
CA LYS A 98 33.76 7.77 -5.58
C LYS A 98 34.17 8.94 -6.47
N THR A 99 33.20 9.77 -6.86
CA THR A 99 33.43 10.99 -7.64
C THR A 99 34.29 12.00 -6.87
N ALA A 100 34.06 12.17 -5.57
CA ALA A 100 34.87 13.02 -4.70
C ALA A 100 36.31 12.50 -4.58
N GLY A 101 36.50 11.19 -4.43
CA GLY A 101 37.82 10.55 -4.37
C GLY A 101 38.60 10.66 -5.68
N ASP A 102 37.94 10.48 -6.82
CA ASP A 102 38.56 10.67 -8.14
C ASP A 102 38.93 12.14 -8.39
N HIS A 103 38.08 13.08 -7.96
CA HIS A 103 38.38 14.51 -8.01
C HIS A 103 39.57 14.87 -7.11
N GLN A 104 39.63 14.33 -5.89
CA GLN A 104 40.74 14.53 -4.96
C GLN A 104 42.06 13.97 -5.52
N LYS A 105 42.04 12.79 -6.15
CA LYS A 105 43.21 12.24 -6.86
C LYS A 105 43.67 13.12 -8.02
N LEU A 106 42.74 13.67 -8.80
CA LEU A 106 43.05 14.60 -9.88
C LEU A 106 43.67 15.91 -9.37
N GLN A 107 43.25 16.41 -8.20
CA GLN A 107 43.84 17.58 -7.55
C GLN A 107 45.27 17.29 -7.05
N LEU A 108 45.49 16.12 -6.44
CA LEU A 108 46.80 15.69 -5.95
C LEU A 108 47.83 15.47 -7.07
N ASN A 109 47.41 14.99 -8.24
CA ASN A 109 48.29 14.79 -9.41
C ASN A 109 48.61 16.08 -10.20
N LYS A 110 48.06 17.24 -9.78
CA LYS A 110 48.31 18.55 -10.40
C LYS A 110 49.28 19.43 -9.59
N LEU A 111 49.80 18.94 -8.46
CA LEU A 111 50.94 19.49 -7.72
C LEU A 111 52.25 18.90 -8.24
#